data_AF-D3Q081-F1
#
_entry.id   AF-D3Q081-F1
#
_cell.length_a   1.000
_cell.length_b   1.000
_cell.length_c   1.000
_cell.angle_alpha   90.00
_cell.angle_beta   90.00
_cell.angle_gamma   90.00
#
_symmetry.space_group_name_H-M   'P 1'
#
loop_
_entity.id
_entity.type
_entity.pdbx_description
1 polymer ?
#
loop_
_entity_poly.entity_id
_entity_poly.type
_entity_poly.pdbx_seq_one_letter_code
_entity_poly.pdbx_strand_id
1 'polypeptide(L)'
;MLGAMAESTLDELSTEQLRERAFARARQRHDLGFFWDVVRHLPHAPEAEEVDGSLGSVGAAIDSVVALWHELTGHDTDYGSSEPLLRAKFIDYLSD
;
A
#
# COMPACT_ATOMS: atom_id res chain seq x y z
N MET A 1 15.27 16.56 -13.80
CA MET A 1 16.45 15.78 -13.38
C MET A 1 16.39 15.31 -11.92
N LEU A 2 15.75 16.03 -10.97
CA LEU A 2 15.66 15.57 -9.57
C LEU A 2 14.76 14.32 -9.38
N GLY A 3 13.66 14.20 -10.14
CA GLY A 3 12.72 13.07 -10.03
C GLY A 3 13.32 11.71 -10.42
N ALA A 4 14.04 11.63 -11.55
CA ALA A 4 14.63 10.38 -12.03
C ALA A 4 15.72 9.80 -11.09
N MET A 5 16.42 10.65 -10.33
CA MET A 5 17.40 10.20 -9.33
C MET A 5 16.71 9.61 -8.10
N ALA A 6 15.61 10.23 -7.66
CA ALA A 6 14.79 9.71 -6.56
C ALA A 6 14.15 8.37 -6.94
N GLU A 7 13.58 8.27 -8.15
CA GLU A 7 13.01 7.04 -8.69
C GLU A 7 14.04 5.91 -8.78
N SER A 8 15.25 6.19 -9.29
CA SER A 8 16.34 5.19 -9.32
C SER A 8 16.77 4.71 -7.93
N THR A 9 16.66 5.55 -6.90
CA THR A 9 16.94 5.15 -5.51
C THR A 9 15.80 4.30 -4.94
N LEU A 10 14.55 4.56 -5.35
CA LEU A 10 13.41 3.71 -4.99
C LEU A 10 13.52 2.33 -5.64
N ASP A 11 14.04 2.26 -6.86
CA ASP A 11 14.23 0.99 -7.56
C ASP A 11 15.23 0.05 -6.88
N GLU A 12 16.14 0.56 -6.06
CA GLU A 12 17.10 -0.25 -5.30
C GLU A 12 16.51 -0.84 -4.01
N LEU A 13 15.35 -0.34 -3.57
CA LEU A 13 14.70 -0.80 -2.34
C LEU A 13 14.02 -2.14 -2.53
N SER A 14 13.96 -2.96 -1.47
CA SER A 14 13.09 -4.14 -1.46
C SER A 14 11.61 -3.73 -1.48
N THR A 15 10.73 -4.64 -1.92
CA THR A 15 9.28 -4.40 -1.91
C THR A 15 8.77 -4.06 -0.51
N GLU A 16 9.33 -4.70 0.52
CA GLU A 16 9.03 -4.40 1.93
C GLU A 16 9.44 -2.97 2.32
N GLN A 17 10.65 -2.55 1.94
CA GLN A 17 11.15 -1.20 2.18
C GLN A 17 10.36 -0.11 1.44
N LEU A 18 9.80 -0.45 0.27
CA LEU A 18 8.89 0.41 -0.48
C LEU A 18 7.53 0.50 0.24
N ARG A 19 6.98 -0.64 0.66
CA ARG A 19 5.71 -0.73 1.40
C ARG A 19 5.74 0.11 2.67
N GLU A 20 6.76 -0.07 3.51
CA GLU A 20 6.90 0.68 4.77
C GLU A 20 6.90 2.19 4.54
N ARG A 21 7.67 2.67 3.55
CA ARG A 21 7.74 4.09 3.19
C ARG A 21 6.42 4.60 2.62
N ALA A 22 5.79 3.86 1.72
CA ALA A 22 4.53 4.24 1.10
C ALA A 22 3.41 4.31 2.15
N PHE A 23 3.32 3.32 3.04
CA PHE A 23 2.32 3.27 4.12
C PHE A 23 2.53 4.41 5.11
N ALA A 24 3.77 4.72 5.47
CA ALA A 24 4.08 5.86 6.34
C ALA A 24 3.65 7.19 5.70
N ARG A 25 3.94 7.41 4.41
CA ARG A 25 3.52 8.61 3.65
C ARG A 25 1.99 8.69 3.54
N ALA A 26 1.33 7.59 3.20
CA ALA A 26 -0.13 7.51 3.11
C ALA A 26 -0.83 7.77 4.44
N ARG A 27 -0.28 7.28 5.55
CA ARG A 27 -0.82 7.56 6.89
C ARG A 27 -0.72 9.05 7.23
N GLN A 28 0.40 9.71 6.91
CA GLN A 28 0.56 11.16 7.13
C GLN A 28 -0.42 11.98 6.28
N ARG A 29 -0.73 11.50 5.07
CA ARG A 29 -1.66 12.15 4.13
C ARG A 29 -3.12 11.78 4.35
N HIS A 30 -3.39 10.83 5.25
CA HIS A 30 -4.72 10.27 5.46
C HIS A 30 -5.32 9.67 4.17
N ASP A 31 -4.47 9.10 3.32
CA ASP A 31 -4.85 8.63 1.98
C ASP A 31 -5.45 7.22 2.03
N LEU A 32 -6.73 7.14 2.37
CA LEU A 32 -7.49 5.89 2.39
C LEU A 32 -7.61 5.26 0.98
N GLY A 33 -7.58 6.08 -0.07
CA GLY A 33 -7.69 5.61 -1.46
C GLY A 33 -6.51 4.72 -1.84
N PHE A 34 -5.30 5.16 -1.48
CA PHE A 34 -4.08 4.38 -1.69
C PHE A 34 -4.12 3.02 -0.98
N PHE A 35 -4.52 2.98 0.29
CA PHE A 35 -4.60 1.72 1.03
C PHE A 35 -5.60 0.74 0.41
N TRP A 36 -6.76 1.24 -0.04
CA TRP A 36 -7.75 0.40 -0.73
C TRP A 36 -7.29 -0.08 -2.09
N ASP A 37 -6.62 0.77 -2.86
CA ASP A 37 -6.04 0.39 -4.14
C ASP A 37 -5.03 -0.74 -3.96
N VAL A 38 -4.16 -0.64 -2.97
CA VAL A 38 -3.16 -1.67 -2.66
C VAL A 38 -3.81 -3.00 -2.24
N VAL A 39 -4.79 -2.99 -1.33
CA VAL A 39 -5.48 -4.21 -0.87
C VAL A 39 -6.22 -4.93 -2.00
N ARG A 40 -6.86 -4.20 -2.92
CA ARG A 40 -7.62 -4.79 -4.05
C ARG A 40 -6.77 -5.59 -5.03
N HIS A 41 -5.45 -5.42 -5.01
CA HIS A 41 -4.52 -6.14 -5.89
C HIS A 41 -3.87 -7.36 -5.21
N LEU A 42 -4.26 -7.65 -3.96
CA LEU A 42 -3.82 -8.86 -3.27
C LEU A 42 -4.62 -10.10 -3.69
N PRO A 43 -3.99 -11.30 -3.68
CA PRO A 43 -4.72 -12.55 -3.78
C PRO A 43 -5.75 -12.66 -2.65
N HIS A 44 -6.93 -13.20 -2.95
CA HIS A 44 -8.02 -13.37 -1.98
C HIS A 44 -8.55 -12.06 -1.36
N ALA A 45 -8.25 -10.90 -1.97
CA ALA A 45 -8.90 -9.66 -1.60
C ALA A 45 -10.43 -9.86 -1.68
N PRO A 46 -11.19 -9.46 -0.64
CA PRO A 46 -12.64 -9.55 -0.70
C PRO A 46 -13.14 -8.76 -1.91
N GLU A 47 -14.16 -9.27 -2.60
CA GLU A 47 -14.90 -8.47 -3.58
C GLU A 47 -15.40 -7.24 -2.83
N ALA A 48 -14.74 -6.10 -3.06
CA ALA A 48 -14.93 -4.92 -2.25
C ALA A 48 -16.31 -4.34 -2.56
N GLU A 49 -17.32 -4.64 -1.73
CA GLU A 49 -18.42 -3.71 -1.54
C GLU A 49 -17.81 -2.41 -1.02
N GLU A 50 -18.15 -1.27 -1.66
CA GLU A 50 -17.65 0.04 -1.26
C GLU A 50 -17.80 0.17 0.25
N VAL A 51 -16.67 0.31 0.96
CA VAL A 51 -16.72 0.55 2.39
C VAL A 51 -17.43 1.87 2.57
N ASP A 52 -18.67 1.79 3.03
CA ASP A 52 -19.43 2.93 3.50
C ASP A 52 -18.51 3.70 4.45
N GLY A 53 -18.17 4.94 4.07
CA GLY A 53 -17.28 5.82 4.81
C GLY A 53 -17.79 6.17 6.21
N SER A 54 -18.87 5.53 6.69
CA SER A 54 -19.44 5.63 8.03
C SER A 54 -18.63 4.95 9.15
N LEU A 55 -17.42 4.42 8.91
CA LEU A 55 -16.62 3.75 9.94
C LEU A 55 -15.60 4.70 10.62
N GLY A 56 -16.06 5.47 11.60
CA GLY A 56 -15.20 6.10 12.62
C GLY A 56 -14.28 7.23 12.13
N SER A 57 -13.26 7.56 12.94
CA SER A 57 -12.26 8.57 12.56
C SER A 57 -11.36 8.02 11.44
N VAL A 58 -10.84 8.91 10.58
CA VAL A 58 -9.96 8.51 9.46
C VAL A 58 -8.76 7.66 9.92
N GLY A 59 -8.24 7.91 11.12
CA GLY A 59 -7.18 7.09 11.72
C GLY A 59 -7.61 5.64 11.96
N ALA A 60 -8.83 5.42 12.48
CA ALA A 60 -9.37 4.08 12.70
C ALA A 60 -9.58 3.33 11.37
N ALA A 61 -10.04 4.02 10.33
CA ALA A 61 -10.19 3.43 9.00
C ALA A 61 -8.83 3.00 8.41
N ILE A 62 -7.78 3.81 8.57
CA ILE A 62 -6.42 3.44 8.15
C ILE A 62 -5.93 2.21 8.92
N ASP A 63 -6.13 2.19 10.24
CA ASP A 63 -5.74 1.05 11.09
C ASP A 63 -6.43 -0.24 10.65
N SER A 64 -7.72 -0.17 10.29
CA SER A 64 -8.47 -1.32 9.77
C SER A 64 -7.92 -1.83 8.44
N VAL A 65 -7.59 -0.95 7.49
CA VAL A 65 -7.06 -1.40 6.18
C VAL A 65 -5.64 -1.95 6.32
N VAL A 66 -4.81 -1.39 7.20
CA VAL A 66 -3.47 -1.94 7.49
C VAL A 66 -3.57 -3.32 8.16
N ALA A 67 -4.54 -3.51 9.06
CA ALA A 67 -4.78 -4.82 9.66
C ALA A 67 -5.23 -5.86 8.61
N LEU A 68 -6.14 -5.47 7.70
CA LEU A 68 -6.57 -6.32 6.59
C LEU A 68 -5.41 -6.68 5.65
N TRP A 69 -4.53 -5.72 5.35
CA TRP A 69 -3.31 -6.00 4.59
C TRP A 69 -2.48 -7.09 5.25
N HIS A 70 -2.21 -6.98 6.56
CA HIS A 70 -1.44 -7.98 7.30
C HIS A 70 -2.10 -9.36 7.33
N GLU A 71 -3.43 -9.42 7.38
CA GLU A 71 -4.18 -10.66 7.31
C GLU A 71 -4.04 -11.33 5.93
N LEU A 72 -4.19 -10.57 4.86
CA LEU A 72 -4.15 -11.07 3.48
C LEU A 72 -2.75 -11.49 3.04
N THR A 73 -1.70 -10.80 3.50
CA THR A 73 -0.32 -11.17 3.17
C THR A 73 0.27 -12.17 4.15
N GLY A 74 -0.33 -12.36 5.33
CA GLY A 74 0.24 -13.20 6.39
C GLY A 74 1.53 -12.64 7.01
N HIS A 75 2.24 -13.48 7.77
CA HIS A 75 3.57 -13.20 8.31
C HIS A 75 4.70 -13.41 7.28
N ASP A 76 4.40 -14.15 6.20
CA ASP A 76 5.34 -14.38 5.12
C ASP A 76 5.29 -13.17 4.19
N THR A 77 6.42 -12.48 4.05
CA THR A 77 6.62 -11.32 3.18
C THR A 77 6.64 -11.71 1.69
N ASP A 78 6.12 -12.88 1.34
CA ASP A 78 6.06 -13.42 -0.02
C ASP A 78 4.75 -12.96 -0.67
N TYR A 79 4.85 -11.87 -1.44
CA TYR A 79 3.73 -11.33 -2.20
C TYR A 79 3.39 -12.18 -3.45
N GLY A 80 4.13 -13.26 -3.69
CA GLY A 80 3.95 -14.18 -4.80
C GLY A 80 3.83 -13.45 -6.14
N SER A 81 2.80 -13.80 -6.92
CA SER A 81 2.57 -13.22 -8.25
C SER A 81 2.16 -11.74 -8.23
N SER A 82 1.73 -11.21 -7.08
CA SER A 82 1.34 -9.80 -6.94
C SER A 82 2.53 -8.86 -6.72
N GLU A 83 3.72 -9.39 -6.38
CA GLU A 83 4.89 -8.57 -6.03
C GLU A 83 5.23 -7.48 -7.07
N PRO A 84 5.33 -7.79 -8.38
CA PRO A 84 5.73 -6.78 -9.36
C PRO A 84 4.74 -5.61 -9.45
N LEU A 85 3.44 -5.89 -9.32
CA LEU A 85 2.40 -4.89 -9.39
C LEU A 85 2.35 -4.02 -8.13
N LEU A 86 2.48 -4.63 -6.96
CA LEU A 86 2.55 -3.91 -5.67
C LEU A 86 3.76 -2.99 -5.64
N ARG A 87 4.91 -3.50 -6.08
CA ARG A 87 6.15 -2.73 -6.15
C ARG A 87 6.00 -1.50 -7.05
N ALA A 88 5.40 -1.65 -8.23
CA ALA A 88 5.12 -0.53 -9.13
C ALA A 88 4.25 0.53 -8.45
N LYS A 89 3.15 0.12 -7.81
CA LYS A 89 2.25 1.04 -7.08
C LYS A 89 2.96 1.79 -5.95
N PHE A 90 3.86 1.14 -5.22
CA PHE A 90 4.62 1.80 -4.15
C PHE A 90 5.62 2.82 -4.71
N ILE A 91 6.30 2.51 -5.80
CA ILE A 91 7.22 3.44 -6.47
C ILE A 91 6.45 4.64 -7.02
N ASP A 92 5.32 4.41 -7.70
CA ASP A 92 4.45 5.46 -8.22
C ASP A 92 4.01 6.40 -7.11
N TYR A 93 3.51 5.85 -5.99
CA TYR A 93 3.02 6.64 -4.87
C TYR A 93 4.11 7.42 -4.12
N LEU A 94 5.36 6.92 -4.12
CA LEU A 94 6.50 7.59 -3.49
C LEU A 94 7.14 8.65 -4.38
N SER A 95 6.87 8.61 -5.69
CA SER A 95 7.41 9.54 -6.68
C SER A 95 6.54 10.77 -6.91
N ASP A 96 5.29 10.75 -6.44
CA ASP A 96 4.28 11.84 -6.46
C ASP A 96 4.31 12.68 -5.18
#